data_AF-A0A4Y2HWJ4-F1
#
_entry.id   AF-A0A4Y2HWJ4-F1
#
_cell.length_a   1.000
_cell.length_b   1.000
_cell.length_c   1.000
_cell.angle_alpha   90.00
_cell.angle_beta   90.00
_cell.angle_gamma   90.00
#
_symmetry.space_group_name_H-M   'P 1'
#
loop_
_entity.id
_entity.type
_entity.pdbx_description
1 polymer ?
#
loop_
_entity_poly.entity_id
_entity_poly.type
_entity_poly.pdbx_seq_one_letter_code
_entity_poly.pdbx_strand_id
1 'polypeptide(L)'
;MTYPLLFPRGECSWNTGMEHVEERRTAKRIRVAQLQYYAYRLSQQNGFSILHSSGKLFQQHIVDAYVKTEGSRLHFLRQNRKDLRIELYRGLLDA
;
A
#
# COMPACT_ATOMS: atom_id res chain seq x y z
N MET A 1 4.69 10.08 -10.38
CA MET A 1 5.24 8.96 -11.17
C MET A 1 4.10 8.29 -11.92
N THR A 2 4.12 8.39 -13.24
CA THR A 2 3.09 7.89 -14.14
C THR A 2 3.74 6.86 -15.06
N TYR A 3 3.11 5.70 -15.26
CA TYR A 3 3.64 4.64 -16.15
C TYR A 3 2.63 4.32 -17.27
N PRO A 4 2.50 5.17 -18.30
CA PRO A 4 1.52 4.96 -19.36
C PRO A 4 1.64 3.59 -20.05
N LEU A 5 2.87 3.06 -20.17
CA LEU A 5 3.12 1.74 -20.77
C LEU A 5 2.63 0.57 -19.90
N LEU A 6 2.64 0.72 -18.57
CA LEU A 6 2.11 -0.30 -17.66
C LEU A 6 0.59 -0.22 -17.51
N PHE A 7 0.03 0.96 -17.75
CA PHE A 7 -1.39 1.27 -17.53
C PHE A 7 -1.98 2.00 -18.75
N PRO A 8 -2.02 1.37 -19.93
CA PRO A 8 -2.37 2.03 -21.20
C PRO A 8 -3.82 2.55 -21.24
N ARG A 9 -4.70 2.00 -20.39
CA ARG A 9 -6.10 2.41 -20.28
C ARG A 9 -6.34 3.48 -19.20
N GLY A 10 -5.28 4.04 -18.61
CA GLY A 10 -5.41 5.03 -17.54
C GLY A 10 -5.92 4.46 -16.22
N GLU A 11 -5.57 3.21 -15.90
CA GLU A 11 -5.97 2.56 -14.66
C GLU A 11 -5.58 3.40 -13.43
N CYS A 12 -6.52 3.58 -12.52
CA CYS A 12 -6.27 4.35 -11.30
C CYS A 12 -5.36 3.54 -10.35
N SER A 13 -4.25 4.16 -9.93
CA SER A 13 -3.37 3.60 -8.91
C SER A 13 -4.06 3.59 -7.54
N TRP A 14 -3.41 2.99 -6.53
CA TRP A 14 -3.89 3.06 -5.16
C TRP A 14 -4.22 4.50 -4.73
N ASN A 15 -5.37 4.66 -4.07
CA ASN A 15 -5.79 5.91 -3.46
C ASN A 15 -6.43 5.65 -2.09
N THR A 16 -6.48 6.68 -1.24
CA THR A 16 -6.96 6.58 0.16
C THR A 16 -8.45 6.25 0.28
N GLY A 17 -9.22 6.42 -0.81
CA GLY A 17 -10.64 6.07 -0.89
C GLY A 17 -10.90 4.63 -1.32
N MET A 18 -9.87 3.83 -1.62
CA MET A 18 -10.05 2.42 -1.96
C MET A 18 -10.48 1.62 -0.74
N GLU A 19 -11.61 0.93 -0.87
CA GLU A 19 -12.20 0.11 0.19
C GLU A 19 -12.18 -1.38 -0.20
N HIS A 20 -12.20 -2.23 0.82
CA HIS A 20 -12.35 -3.68 0.59
C HIS A 20 -13.70 -3.98 -0.05
N VAL A 21 -13.89 -5.18 -0.60
CA VAL A 21 -15.22 -5.69 -0.93
C VAL A 21 -16.01 -5.94 0.35
N GLU A 22 -17.34 -5.78 0.33
CA GLU A 22 -18.21 -5.89 1.52
C GLU A 22 -17.93 -7.15 2.35
N GLU A 23 -17.74 -8.30 1.70
CA GLU A 23 -17.41 -9.57 2.35
C GLU A 23 -16.12 -9.57 3.17
N ARG A 24 -15.14 -8.73 2.80
CA ARG A 24 -13.84 -8.63 3.47
C ARG A 24 -13.73 -7.39 4.36
N ARG A 25 -14.75 -6.53 4.37
CA ARG A 25 -14.78 -5.36 5.25
C ARG A 25 -15.03 -5.81 6.69
N THR A 26 -14.37 -5.12 7.60
CA THR A 26 -14.67 -5.23 9.04
C THR A 26 -14.80 -3.81 9.59
N ALA A 27 -15.47 -3.62 10.73
CA ALA A 27 -15.59 -2.32 11.39
C ALA A 27 -14.25 -1.57 11.57
N LYS A 28 -13.13 -2.31 11.69
CA LYS A 28 -11.77 -1.75 11.78
C LYS A 28 -10.97 -1.75 10.47
N ARG A 29 -11.39 -2.49 9.44
CA ARG A 29 -10.67 -2.69 8.17
C ARG A 29 -11.60 -2.44 6.99
N ILE A 30 -11.93 -1.17 6.80
CA ILE A 30 -12.80 -0.71 5.70
C ILE A 30 -11.96 -0.42 4.45
N ARG A 31 -10.80 0.22 4.62
CA ARG A 31 -9.93 0.70 3.54
C ARG A 31 -8.84 -0.30 3.19
N VAL A 32 -8.50 -0.39 1.90
CA VAL A 32 -7.39 -1.19 1.40
C VAL A 32 -6.08 -0.47 1.72
N ALA A 33 -5.20 -1.12 2.46
CA ALA A 33 -3.87 -0.57 2.72
C ALA A 33 -3.03 -0.54 1.43
N GLN A 34 -2.18 0.47 1.29
CA GLN A 34 -1.31 0.62 0.12
C GLN A 34 -0.42 -0.62 -0.11
N LEU A 35 0.09 -1.21 0.97
CA LEU A 35 0.86 -2.45 0.92
C LEU A 35 0.05 -3.63 0.39
N GLN A 36 -1.23 -3.76 0.79
CA GLN A 36 -2.09 -4.85 0.31
C GLN A 36 -2.37 -4.71 -1.18
N TYR A 37 -2.61 -3.48 -1.66
CA TYR A 37 -2.80 -3.20 -3.08
C TYR A 37 -1.58 -3.61 -3.90
N TYR A 38 -0.38 -3.18 -3.50
CA TYR A 38 0.84 -3.50 -4.24
C TYR A 38 1.19 -4.99 -4.12
N ALA A 39 1.03 -5.62 -2.96
CA ALA A 39 1.25 -7.05 -2.82
C ALA A 39 0.35 -7.88 -3.75
N TYR A 40 -0.92 -7.49 -3.89
CA TYR A 40 -1.85 -8.13 -4.81
C TYR A 40 -1.49 -7.88 -6.29
N ARG A 41 -1.04 -6.68 -6.65
CA ARG A 41 -0.64 -6.37 -8.04
C ARG A 41 0.67 -7.05 -8.43
N LEU A 42 1.57 -7.25 -7.48
CA LEU A 42 2.88 -7.87 -7.67
C LEU A 42 2.83 -9.40 -7.52
N SER A 43 1.74 -9.97 -7.01
CA SER A 43 1.61 -11.42 -6.98
C SER A 43 1.61 -11.98 -8.40
N GLN A 44 2.20 -13.15 -8.56
CA GLN A 44 2.21 -13.84 -9.85
C GLN A 44 0.77 -14.23 -10.19
N GLN A 45 0.35 -13.91 -11.41
CA GLN A 45 -0.95 -14.31 -11.94
C GLN A 45 -0.76 -15.45 -12.94
N ASN A 46 -1.73 -16.35 -13.01
CA ASN A 46 -1.76 -17.40 -14.02
C ASN A 46 -2.08 -16.75 -15.38
N GLY A 47 -1.06 -16.34 -16.13
CA GLY A 47 -1.21 -15.79 -17.48
C GLY A 47 -0.25 -14.64 -17.80
N PHE A 48 -0.45 -14.02 -18.96
CA PHE A 48 0.33 -12.85 -19.38
C PHE A 48 -0.04 -11.63 -18.53
N SER A 49 0.96 -11.03 -17.91
CA SER A 49 0.85 -9.75 -17.21
C SER A 49 1.82 -8.76 -17.85
N ILE A 50 1.29 -7.64 -18.35
CA ILE A 50 2.08 -6.53 -18.88
C ILE A 50 3.08 -6.07 -17.81
N LEU A 51 2.63 -6.01 -16.55
CA LEU A 51 3.42 -5.55 -15.42
C LEU A 51 4.65 -6.44 -15.20
N HIS A 52 4.48 -7.76 -15.18
CA HIS A 52 5.59 -8.71 -15.02
C HIS A 52 6.47 -8.84 -16.27
N SER A 53 5.94 -8.53 -17.45
CA SER A 53 6.67 -8.64 -18.73
C SER A 53 7.48 -7.38 -19.10
N SER A 54 7.39 -6.31 -18.31
CA SER A 54 7.95 -4.99 -18.66
C SER A 54 9.41 -4.77 -18.24
N GLY A 55 10.10 -5.79 -17.72
CA GLY A 55 11.56 -5.74 -17.46
C GLY A 55 12.00 -4.60 -16.54
N LYS A 56 12.88 -3.71 -17.02
CA LYS A 56 13.40 -2.57 -16.21
C LYS A 56 12.30 -1.63 -15.71
N LEU A 57 11.24 -1.45 -16.51
CA LEU A 57 10.12 -0.59 -16.12
C LEU A 57 9.35 -1.18 -14.93
N PHE A 58 9.28 -2.52 -14.86
CA PHE A 58 8.71 -3.22 -13.73
C PHE A 58 9.55 -3.04 -12.47
N GLN A 59 10.88 -3.13 -12.57
CA GLN A 59 11.79 -2.88 -11.45
C GLN A 59 11.63 -1.46 -10.90
N GLN A 60 11.58 -0.46 -11.78
CA GLN A 60 11.34 0.93 -11.37
C GLN A 60 9.97 1.08 -10.68
N HIS A 61 8.94 0.44 -11.22
CA HIS A 61 7.61 0.44 -10.62
C HIS A 61 7.61 -0.14 -9.19
N ILE A 62 8.33 -1.24 -8.95
CA ILE A 62 8.45 -1.85 -7.63
C ILE A 62 9.12 -0.88 -6.65
N VAL A 63 10.25 -0.28 -7.03
CA VAL A 63 10.99 0.66 -6.18
C VAL A 63 10.10 1.85 -5.81
N ASP A 64 9.41 2.41 -6.80
CA ASP A 64 8.55 3.57 -6.59
C ASP A 64 7.31 3.22 -5.74
N ALA A 65 6.76 2.00 -5.87
CA ALA A 65 5.70 1.50 -5.01
C ALA A 65 6.17 1.34 -3.55
N TYR A 66 7.39 0.85 -3.34
CA TYR A 66 8.00 0.73 -2.02
C TYR A 66 8.21 2.11 -1.36
N VAL A 67 8.82 3.05 -2.08
CA VAL A 67 9.04 4.42 -1.59
C VAL A 67 7.73 5.10 -1.18
N LYS A 68 6.67 4.95 -1.99
CA LYS A 68 5.34 5.49 -1.64
C LYS A 68 4.78 4.85 -0.38
N THR A 69 4.93 3.54 -0.23
CA THR A 69 4.42 2.78 0.91
C THR A 69 5.14 3.19 2.20
N GLU A 70 6.47 3.29 2.17
CA GLU A 70 7.27 3.75 3.30
C GLU A 70 7.01 5.22 3.63
N GLY A 71 6.82 6.08 2.62
CA GLY A 71 6.38 7.46 2.81
C GLY A 71 5.06 7.54 3.58
N SER A 72 4.07 6.74 3.21
CA SER A 72 2.78 6.65 3.92
C SER A 72 2.94 6.15 5.36
N ARG A 73 3.79 5.14 5.60
CA ARG A 73 4.09 4.64 6.96
C ARG A 73 4.74 5.70 7.83
N LEU A 74 5.76 6.39 7.31
CA LEU A 74 6.42 7.48 8.03
C LEU A 74 5.46 8.62 8.32
N HIS A 75 4.57 8.95 7.39
CA HIS A 75 3.54 9.95 7.60
C HIS A 75 2.59 9.56 8.75
N PHE A 76 2.13 8.31 8.77
CA PHE A 76 1.32 7.78 9.86
C PHE A 76 2.04 7.86 11.21
N LEU A 77 3.30 7.43 11.28
CA LEU A 77 4.10 7.49 12.51
C LEU A 77 4.29 8.93 13.00
N ARG A 78 4.50 9.89 12.09
CA ARG A 78 4.62 11.31 12.43
C ARG A 78 3.32 11.87 13.00
N GLN A 79 2.18 11.50 12.43
CA GLN A 79 0.87 11.98 12.89
C GLN A 79 0.44 11.36 14.23
N ASN A 80 0.74 10.09 14.46
CA ASN A 80 0.29 9.35 15.65
C ASN A 80 1.37 9.31 16.76
N ARG A 81 2.40 10.15 16.65
CA ARG A 81 3.57 10.11 17.57
C ARG A 81 3.20 10.35 19.03
N LYS A 82 2.19 11.18 19.30
CA LYS A 82 1.75 11.48 20.68
C LYS A 82 1.05 10.27 21.29
N ASP A 83 0.12 9.67 20.55
CA ASP A 83 -0.67 8.53 21.03
C ASP A 83 0.19 7.29 21.22
N LEU A 84 1.11 7.01 20.29
CA LEU A 84 2.07 5.90 20.39
C LEU A 84 3.00 6.04 21.61
N ARG A 85 3.37 7.27 21.98
CA ARG A 85 4.18 7.51 23.19
C ARG A 85 3.36 7.26 24.45
N ILE A 86 2.09 7.68 24.46
CA ILE A 86 1.20 7.47 25.61
C ILE A 86 0.93 5.96 25.82
N GLU A 87 0.71 5.20 24.75
CA GLU A 87 0.58 3.74 24.81
C GLU A 87 1.84 3.07 25.38
N LEU A 88 3.04 3.49 24.95
CA LEU A 88 4.30 2.96 25.47
C LEU A 88 4.45 3.23 26.97
N TYR A 89 4.12 4.44 27.44
CA TYR A 89 4.18 4.77 28.87
C TYR A 89 3.18 3.97 29.69
N ARG A 90 1.96 3.75 29.20
CA ARG A 90 0.99 2.87 29.86
C ARG A 90 1.51 1.42 29.95
N GLY A 91 2.05 0.89 28.87
CA GLY A 91 2.63 -0.47 28.87
C GLY A 91 3.83 -0.65 29.80
N LEU A 92 4.58 0.42 30.10
CA LEU A 92 5.65 0.40 31.10
C LEU A 92 5.14 0.51 32.54
N LEU A 93 3.99 1.13 32.77
CA LEU A 93 3.38 1.29 34.10
C LEU A 93 2.57 0.06 34.52
N ASP A 94 2.09 -0.73 33.57
CA ASP A 94 1.30 -1.94 33.81
C ASP A 94 2.16 -3.23 33.95
N ALA A 95 3.50 -3.12 33.90
CA ALA A 95 4.47 -4.22 34.03
C ALA A 95 5.15 -4.23 35.41
#